data_AF-A0AA94PKI5-F1
#
_entry.id   AF-A0AA94PKI5-F1
#
_cell.length_a   1.000
_cell.length_b   1.000
_cell.length_c   1.000
_cell.angle_alpha   90.00
_cell.angle_beta   90.00
_cell.angle_gamma   90.00
#
_symmetry.space_group_name_H-M   'P 1'
#
loop_
_entity.id
_entity.type
_entity.pdbx_description
1 polymer ?
#
loop_
_entity_poly.entity_id
_entity_poly.type
_entity_poly.pdbx_seq_one_letter_code
_entity_poly.pdbx_strand_id
1 'polypeptide(L)'
;MQIPDTNEPGCKRCGQCCRNGGPALHTQDLPLIQDGTIPLADIVTLRAGERVFDQPAQDIRQLDREMLKIKGRDGSWTCRYLSPESNTCGVYATRPAECEALFCRDVEPLKAMYDKDRLTRADLIPEGHPLVELMAEHDRRCDPARLEELAKAAREGDREAGEALREMVAYDREVRRLVPGKTGMDPEMLDFLFGRPVRVLLGGMHVRVYETGDAIRFNFQG
;
A
#
# COMPACT_ATOMS: atom_id res chain seq x y z
N MET A 1 48.04 5.47 -19.85
CA MET A 1 46.90 5.73 -18.95
C MET A 1 46.20 4.41 -18.72
N GLN A 2 46.32 3.85 -17.52
CA GLN A 2 45.51 2.70 -17.12
C GLN A 2 44.08 3.19 -16.91
N ILE A 3 43.14 2.63 -17.65
CA ILE A 3 41.71 2.77 -17.38
C ILE A 3 41.48 1.97 -16.09
N PRO A 4 40.98 2.56 -14.99
CA PRO A 4 40.68 1.79 -13.81
C PRO A 4 39.53 0.85 -14.17
N ASP A 5 39.82 -0.45 -14.10
CA ASP A 5 38.85 -1.52 -14.22
C ASP A 5 38.05 -1.52 -12.90
N THR A 6 37.01 -0.69 -12.82
CA THR A 6 36.13 -0.64 -11.65
C THR A 6 35.25 -1.90 -11.67
N ASN A 7 35.82 -3.01 -11.20
CA ASN A 7 35.13 -4.28 -10.99
C ASN A 7 34.19 -4.22 -9.76
N GLU A 8 33.59 -3.06 -9.49
CA GLU A 8 32.62 -2.89 -8.41
C GLU A 8 31.29 -3.49 -8.85
N PRO A 9 30.68 -4.36 -8.03
CA PRO A 9 29.44 -5.02 -8.40
C PRO A 9 28.28 -4.01 -8.40
N GLY A 10 27.90 -3.54 -9.59
CA GLY A 10 26.75 -2.65 -9.78
C GLY A 10 25.39 -3.36 -9.93
N CYS A 11 24.31 -2.59 -9.85
CA CYS A 11 22.96 -3.08 -10.14
C CYS A 11 22.84 -3.52 -11.60
N LYS A 12 22.40 -4.77 -11.82
CA LYS A 12 22.19 -5.35 -13.17
C LYS A 12 20.84 -5.01 -13.81
N ARG A 13 20.01 -4.19 -13.13
CA ARG A 13 18.67 -3.77 -13.59
C ARG A 13 17.75 -4.93 -13.99
N CYS A 14 17.81 -6.05 -13.25
CA CYS A 14 17.02 -7.25 -13.56
C CYS A 14 15.54 -7.18 -13.14
N GLY A 15 15.12 -6.13 -12.43
CA GLY A 15 13.74 -5.96 -11.98
C GLY A 15 13.30 -6.82 -10.81
N GLN A 16 14.18 -7.65 -10.22
CA GLN A 16 13.80 -8.55 -9.11
C GLN A 16 13.27 -7.77 -7.90
N CYS A 17 13.90 -6.65 -7.54
CA CYS A 17 13.42 -5.78 -6.47
C CYS A 17 11.99 -5.26 -6.70
N CYS A 18 11.67 -4.92 -7.95
CA CYS A 18 10.34 -4.47 -8.33
C CYS A 18 9.30 -5.59 -8.20
N ARG A 19 9.65 -6.83 -8.57
CA ARG A 19 8.77 -8.01 -8.40
C ARG A 19 8.51 -8.35 -6.93
N ASN A 20 9.46 -8.05 -6.06
CA ASN A 20 9.37 -8.35 -4.62
C ASN A 20 8.48 -7.37 -3.85
N GLY A 21 8.04 -6.25 -4.43
CA GLY A 21 7.06 -5.40 -3.76
C GLY A 21 7.14 -3.90 -4.03
N GLY A 22 8.20 -3.42 -4.69
CA GLY A 22 8.46 -1.98 -4.79
C GLY A 22 8.76 -1.31 -3.43
N PRO A 23 9.14 -0.02 -3.45
CA PRO A 23 9.60 0.70 -2.27
C PRO A 23 8.44 1.30 -1.45
N ALA A 24 8.61 1.33 -0.13
CA ALA A 24 7.96 2.33 0.72
C ALA A 24 8.58 3.72 0.44
N LEU A 25 7.82 4.78 0.74
CA LEU A 25 8.24 6.15 0.50
C LEU A 25 8.68 6.81 1.81
N HIS A 26 9.79 7.52 1.75
CA HIS A 26 10.43 8.20 2.88
C HIS A 26 10.48 9.71 2.64
N THR A 27 10.81 10.49 3.68
CA THR A 27 10.91 11.95 3.56
C THR A 27 11.83 12.41 2.42
N GLN A 28 12.88 11.62 2.12
CA GLN A 28 13.79 11.81 1.00
C GLN A 28 13.09 11.76 -0.38
N ASP A 29 11.93 11.12 -0.47
CA ASP A 29 11.14 10.98 -1.69
C ASP A 29 10.16 12.13 -1.93
N LEU A 30 10.01 13.07 -0.98
CA LEU A 30 9.13 14.23 -1.12
C LEU A 30 9.34 15.01 -2.43
N PRO A 31 10.58 15.30 -2.88
CA PRO A 31 10.79 16.01 -4.14
C PRO A 31 10.20 15.27 -5.35
N LEU A 32 10.30 13.93 -5.39
CA LEU A 32 9.75 13.10 -6.47
C LEU A 32 8.21 13.15 -6.53
N ILE A 33 7.58 13.39 -5.39
CA ILE A 33 6.12 13.53 -5.30
C ILE A 33 5.72 14.96 -5.70
N GLN A 34 6.44 15.96 -5.20
CA GLN A 34 6.17 17.38 -5.44
C GLN A 34 6.36 17.78 -6.91
N ASP A 35 7.35 17.20 -7.59
CA ASP A 35 7.61 17.47 -9.01
C ASP A 35 6.74 16.61 -9.97
N GLY A 36 5.95 15.69 -9.43
CA GLY A 36 5.04 14.83 -10.18
C GLY A 36 5.69 13.60 -10.80
N THR A 37 6.98 13.33 -10.55
CA THR A 37 7.64 12.08 -10.96
C THR A 37 6.92 10.85 -10.41
N ILE A 38 6.45 10.94 -9.16
CA ILE A 38 5.59 9.96 -8.49
C ILE A 38 4.26 10.63 -8.18
N PRO A 39 3.25 10.51 -9.07
CA PRO A 39 1.94 11.08 -8.81
C PRO A 39 1.26 10.36 -7.65
N LEU A 40 0.39 11.05 -6.91
CA LEU A 40 -0.35 10.44 -5.79
C LEU A 40 -1.20 9.24 -6.23
N ALA A 41 -1.66 9.21 -7.48
CA ALA A 41 -2.36 8.08 -8.10
C ALA A 41 -1.52 6.79 -8.16
N ASP A 42 -0.19 6.89 -8.03
CA ASP A 42 0.75 5.78 -8.03
C ASP A 42 1.07 5.27 -6.62
N ILE A 43 0.52 5.91 -5.58
CA ILE A 43 0.80 5.65 -4.16
C ILE A 43 -0.39 4.93 -3.52
N VAL A 44 -0.10 3.92 -2.70
CA VAL A 44 -1.07 3.28 -1.79
C VAL A 44 -0.70 3.57 -0.35
N THR A 45 -1.72 3.87 0.44
CA THR A 45 -1.60 3.98 1.89
C THR A 45 -1.79 2.62 2.54
N LEU A 46 -0.83 2.22 3.36
CA LEU A 46 -0.94 1.07 4.25
C LEU A 46 -1.17 1.60 5.65
N ARG A 47 -2.34 1.32 6.19
CA ARG A 47 -2.85 2.01 7.38
C ARG A 47 -2.34 1.34 8.66
N ALA A 48 -2.33 2.08 9.76
CA ALA A 48 -2.05 1.50 11.07
C ALA A 48 -3.02 0.34 11.36
N GLY A 49 -2.53 -0.70 12.04
CA GLY A 49 -3.25 -1.95 12.30
C GLY A 49 -3.30 -2.92 11.11
N GLU A 50 -2.92 -2.50 9.89
CA GLU A 50 -2.99 -3.34 8.70
C GLU A 50 -1.91 -4.43 8.73
N ARG A 51 -2.28 -5.67 8.39
CA ARG A 51 -1.32 -6.76 8.22
C ARG A 51 -0.57 -6.64 6.89
N VAL A 52 0.75 -6.53 7.00
CA VAL A 52 1.67 -6.40 5.88
C VAL A 52 2.80 -7.42 5.99
N PHE A 53 3.36 -7.80 4.86
CA PHE A 53 4.56 -8.64 4.83
C PHE A 53 5.80 -7.75 5.00
N ASP A 54 6.51 -7.94 6.11
CA ASP A 54 7.77 -7.28 6.42
C ASP A 54 8.90 -7.99 5.67
N GLN A 55 9.45 -7.33 4.65
CA GLN A 55 10.42 -7.95 3.75
C GLN A 55 11.77 -8.22 4.46
N PRO A 56 12.35 -7.32 5.26
CA PRO A 56 13.55 -7.65 6.04
C PRO A 56 13.34 -8.78 7.06
N ALA A 57 12.20 -8.79 7.76
CA ALA A 57 11.94 -9.79 8.80
C ALA A 57 11.38 -11.12 8.27
N GLN A 58 10.91 -11.15 7.01
CA GLN A 58 10.30 -12.31 6.37
C GLN A 58 9.06 -12.85 7.13
N ASP A 59 8.22 -11.95 7.64
CA ASP A 59 7.03 -12.31 8.42
C ASP A 59 5.86 -11.34 8.17
N ILE A 60 4.64 -11.76 8.50
CA ILE A 60 3.45 -10.91 8.46
C ILE A 60 3.30 -10.21 9.80
N ARG A 61 3.27 -8.87 9.79
CA ARG A 61 3.13 -8.04 10.99
C ARG A 61 2.00 -7.04 10.81
N GLN A 62 1.42 -6.61 11.94
CA GLN A 62 0.56 -5.44 11.94
C GLN A 62 1.43 -4.17 11.94
N LEU A 63 1.02 -3.18 11.15
CA LEU A 63 1.68 -1.88 11.13
C LEU A 63 1.33 -1.08 12.40
N ASP A 64 2.35 -0.63 13.13
CA ASP A 64 2.13 0.28 14.26
C ASP A 64 1.74 1.69 13.81
N ARG A 65 2.18 2.08 12.61
CA ARG A 65 1.95 3.40 12.00
C ARG A 65 1.66 3.25 10.52
N GLU A 66 0.91 4.20 10.00
CA GLU A 66 0.70 4.34 8.56
C GLU A 66 2.04 4.46 7.82
N MET A 67 2.07 3.94 6.60
CA MET A 67 3.13 4.24 5.63
C MET A 67 2.60 4.35 4.20
N LEU A 68 3.25 5.18 3.40
CA LEU A 68 3.01 5.28 1.96
C LEU A 68 3.95 4.36 1.18
N LYS A 69 3.44 3.73 0.13
CA LYS A 69 4.19 2.79 -0.72
C LYS A 69 3.79 2.93 -2.17
N ILE A 70 4.71 2.67 -3.10
CA ILE A 70 4.37 2.57 -4.52
C ILE A 70 3.40 1.40 -4.74
N LYS A 71 2.34 1.65 -5.51
CA LYS A 71 1.35 0.64 -5.87
C LYS A 71 1.98 -0.51 -6.64
N GLY A 72 1.47 -1.70 -6.34
CA GLY A 72 1.63 -2.85 -7.21
C GLY A 72 0.72 -2.77 -8.45
N ARG A 73 0.85 -3.74 -9.34
CA ARG A 73 0.00 -3.91 -10.53
C ARG A 73 -0.66 -5.28 -10.58
N ASP A 74 -1.76 -5.36 -11.32
CA ASP A 74 -2.44 -6.62 -11.67
C ASP A 74 -2.85 -7.46 -10.45
N GLY A 75 -3.23 -6.79 -9.35
CA GLY A 75 -3.58 -7.45 -8.08
C GLY A 75 -2.38 -8.08 -7.35
N SER A 76 -1.15 -7.80 -7.78
CA SER A 76 0.09 -8.24 -7.14
C SER A 76 0.86 -7.06 -6.56
N TRP A 77 1.86 -7.34 -5.72
CA TRP A 77 2.81 -6.34 -5.24
C TRP A 77 3.92 -5.99 -6.24
N THR A 78 3.91 -6.54 -7.45
CA THR A 78 4.89 -6.15 -8.48
C THR A 78 4.77 -4.66 -8.74
N CYS A 79 5.84 -3.91 -8.47
CA CYS A 79 5.88 -2.46 -8.60
C CYS A 79 5.38 -2.01 -9.97
N ARG A 80 4.48 -1.02 -10.00
CA ARG A 80 3.89 -0.51 -11.24
C ARG A 80 4.91 0.08 -12.23
N TYR A 81 6.07 0.56 -11.75
CA TYR A 81 7.13 1.09 -12.61
C TYR A 81 8.00 0.03 -13.27
N LEU A 82 7.79 -1.27 -13.02
CA LEU A 82 8.49 -2.32 -13.77
C LEU A 82 7.90 -2.41 -15.18
N SER A 83 8.65 -2.08 -16.23
CA SER A 83 8.20 -2.37 -17.60
C SER A 83 8.07 -3.89 -17.79
N PRO A 84 6.87 -4.39 -18.15
CA PRO A 84 6.67 -5.83 -18.38
C PRO A 84 7.40 -6.32 -19.63
N GLU A 85 7.65 -5.47 -20.62
CA GLU A 85 8.32 -5.82 -21.88
C GLU A 85 9.83 -5.95 -21.69
N SER A 86 10.44 -5.00 -20.98
CA SER A 86 11.89 -4.88 -20.88
C SER A 86 12.48 -5.40 -19.57
N ASN A 87 11.65 -5.67 -18.56
CA ASN A 87 12.07 -5.97 -17.18
C ASN A 87 12.89 -4.85 -16.52
N THR A 88 12.82 -3.62 -17.04
CA THR A 88 13.54 -2.47 -16.50
C THR A 88 12.62 -1.56 -15.68
N CYS A 89 13.20 -0.81 -14.75
CA CYS A 89 12.47 0.19 -13.96
C CYS A 89 12.29 1.47 -14.80
N GLY A 90 11.05 1.91 -14.99
CA GLY A 90 10.69 3.11 -15.74
C GLY A 90 11.16 4.42 -15.07
N VAL A 91 11.37 4.39 -13.75
CA VAL A 91 11.86 5.53 -12.96
C VAL A 91 13.29 5.30 -12.45
N TYR A 92 14.11 4.49 -13.13
CA TYR A 92 15.42 4.09 -12.59
C TYR A 92 16.34 5.28 -12.23
N ALA A 93 16.31 6.35 -13.03
CA ALA A 93 17.12 7.54 -12.82
C ALA A 93 16.64 8.40 -11.63
N THR A 94 15.35 8.32 -11.30
CA THR A 94 14.66 9.08 -10.25
C THR A 94 13.97 8.12 -9.28
N ARG A 95 14.69 7.05 -8.92
CA ARG A 95 14.13 5.94 -8.14
C ARG A 95 14.01 6.36 -6.66
N PRO A 96 12.99 5.85 -5.93
CA PRO A 96 12.83 6.18 -4.52
C PRO A 96 13.99 5.75 -3.64
N ALA A 97 14.10 6.32 -2.44
CA ALA A 97 15.22 6.14 -1.51
C ALA A 97 15.49 4.67 -1.15
N GLU A 98 14.46 3.86 -0.88
CA GLU A 98 14.65 2.41 -0.66
C GLU A 98 15.22 1.71 -1.90
N CYS A 99 14.82 2.14 -3.11
CA CYS A 99 15.34 1.59 -4.36
C CYS A 99 16.78 2.03 -4.66
N GLU A 100 17.21 3.17 -4.14
CA GLU A 100 18.61 3.60 -4.17
C GLU A 100 19.47 2.83 -3.18
N ALA A 101 18.97 2.62 -1.96
CA ALA A 101 19.67 1.88 -0.91
C ALA A 101 19.71 0.37 -1.16
N LEU A 102 18.75 -0.18 -1.91
CA LEU A 102 18.68 -1.61 -2.16
C LEU A 102 19.79 -2.11 -3.09
N PHE A 103 20.68 -2.91 -2.53
CA PHE A 103 21.63 -3.71 -3.28
C PHE A 103 21.42 -5.21 -2.98
N CYS A 104 21.06 -6.00 -3.99
CA CYS A 104 20.64 -7.40 -3.75
C CYS A 104 21.71 -8.31 -3.13
N ARG A 105 22.99 -7.92 -3.17
CA ARG A 105 24.09 -8.68 -2.55
C ARG A 105 24.41 -8.22 -1.12
N ASP A 106 23.95 -7.03 -0.74
CA ASP A 106 24.08 -6.47 0.59
C ASP A 106 22.89 -5.54 0.88
N VAL A 107 21.96 -6.04 1.68
CA VAL A 107 20.70 -5.36 2.01
C VAL A 107 20.81 -4.52 3.28
N GLU A 108 21.97 -4.46 3.94
CA GLU A 108 22.14 -3.72 5.19
C GLU A 108 21.83 -2.22 5.06
N PRO A 109 22.18 -1.51 3.96
CA PRO A 109 21.79 -0.12 3.79
C PRO A 109 20.27 0.08 3.76
N LEU A 110 19.53 -0.82 3.10
CA LEU A 110 18.07 -0.78 3.10
C LEU A 110 17.51 -1.03 4.50
N LYS A 111 18.00 -2.07 5.20
CA LYS A 111 17.56 -2.37 6.58
C LYS A 111 17.78 -1.20 7.52
N ALA A 112 18.89 -0.47 7.38
CA ALA A 112 19.23 0.64 8.24
C ALA A 112 18.26 1.83 8.15
N MET A 113 17.55 1.97 7.02
CA MET A 113 16.54 3.01 6.80
C MET A 113 15.10 2.50 6.83
N TYR A 114 14.88 1.19 6.75
CA TYR A 114 13.59 0.57 6.40
C TYR A 114 12.41 1.11 7.21
N ASP A 115 12.55 1.27 8.52
CA ASP A 115 11.49 1.68 9.45
C ASP A 115 11.59 3.16 9.90
N LYS A 116 12.44 3.95 9.26
CA LYS A 116 12.71 5.36 9.64
C LYS A 116 12.13 6.32 8.62
N ASP A 117 11.63 7.46 9.10
CA ASP A 117 11.25 8.61 8.27
C ASP A 117 10.33 8.25 7.09
N ARG A 118 9.44 7.26 7.28
CA ARG A 118 8.43 6.89 6.29
C ARG A 118 7.39 8.00 6.18
N LEU A 119 7.00 8.32 4.95
CA LEU A 119 5.92 9.25 4.69
C LEU A 119 4.57 8.66 5.08
N THR A 120 3.72 9.57 5.55
CA THR A 120 2.30 9.40 5.81
C THR A 120 1.51 10.36 4.94
N ARG A 121 0.18 10.20 4.88
CA ARG A 121 -0.70 11.14 4.17
C ARG A 121 -0.62 12.55 4.76
N ALA A 122 -0.33 12.69 6.06
CA ALA A 122 -0.20 14.00 6.73
C ALA A 122 0.99 14.82 6.22
N ASP A 123 2.01 14.17 5.66
CA ASP A 123 3.16 14.84 5.05
C ASP A 123 2.82 15.42 3.66
N LEU A 124 1.75 14.92 3.03
CA LEU A 124 1.36 15.27 1.66
C LEU A 124 0.06 16.08 1.58
N ILE A 125 -0.82 15.95 2.57
CA ILE A 125 -2.09 16.66 2.65
C ILE A 125 -2.02 17.65 3.81
N PRO A 126 -2.09 18.97 3.55
CA PRO A 126 -1.95 19.97 4.58
C PRO A 126 -3.10 19.91 5.59
N GLU A 127 -2.78 20.26 6.84
CA GLU A 127 -3.77 20.38 7.91
C GLU A 127 -4.91 21.34 7.52
N GLY A 128 -6.14 21.00 7.89
CA GLY A 128 -7.33 21.76 7.53
C GLY A 128 -7.85 21.52 6.11
N HIS A 129 -7.16 20.73 5.29
CA HIS A 129 -7.70 20.32 3.99
C HIS A 129 -8.95 19.42 4.18
N PRO A 130 -10.06 19.61 3.43
CA PRO A 130 -11.30 18.83 3.61
C PRO A 130 -11.13 17.31 3.50
N LEU A 131 -10.11 16.85 2.78
CA LEU A 131 -9.78 15.42 2.68
C LEU A 131 -9.32 14.81 4.00
N VAL A 132 -8.75 15.61 4.91
CA VAL A 132 -8.27 15.12 6.21
C VAL A 132 -9.45 14.56 7.02
N GLU A 133 -10.57 15.28 7.08
CA GLU A 133 -11.78 14.82 7.79
C GLU A 133 -12.39 13.57 7.14
N LEU A 134 -12.44 13.55 5.80
CA LEU A 134 -12.95 12.41 5.04
C LEU A 134 -12.10 11.15 5.25
N MET A 135 -10.78 11.30 5.25
CA MET A 135 -9.83 10.24 5.54
C MET A 135 -9.98 9.73 6.97
N ALA A 136 -10.03 10.63 7.96
CA ALA A 136 -10.18 10.26 9.36
C ALA A 136 -11.49 9.50 9.63
N GLU A 137 -12.60 9.92 9.02
CA GLU A 137 -13.87 9.20 9.14
C GLU A 137 -13.82 7.82 8.46
N HIS A 138 -13.18 7.70 7.29
CA HIS A 138 -12.97 6.40 6.66
C HIS A 138 -12.10 5.48 7.54
N ASP A 139 -10.99 5.98 8.08
CA ASP A 139 -10.12 5.20 8.95
C ASP A 139 -10.84 4.71 10.19
N ARG A 140 -11.65 5.56 10.82
CA ARG A 140 -12.47 5.20 11.99
C ARG A 140 -13.51 4.11 11.67
N ARG A 141 -14.15 4.19 10.51
CA ARG A 141 -15.22 3.26 10.09
C ARG A 141 -14.68 1.96 9.49
N CYS A 142 -13.47 2.00 8.95
CA CYS A 142 -12.81 0.90 8.24
C CYS A 142 -11.44 0.57 8.85
N ASP A 143 -11.35 0.63 10.18
CA ASP A 143 -10.13 0.39 10.93
C ASP A 143 -9.59 -1.04 10.69
N PRO A 144 -8.34 -1.21 10.24
CA PRO A 144 -7.79 -2.54 9.93
C PRO A 144 -7.68 -3.49 11.12
N ALA A 145 -7.37 -3.00 12.32
CA ALA A 145 -7.26 -3.84 13.51
C ALA A 145 -8.64 -4.38 13.91
N ARG A 146 -9.65 -3.50 13.93
CA ARG A 146 -11.04 -3.87 14.17
C ARG A 146 -11.58 -4.81 13.09
N LEU A 147 -11.20 -4.62 11.83
CA LEU A 147 -11.54 -5.52 10.74
C LEU A 147 -11.07 -6.95 11.02
N GLU A 148 -9.83 -7.12 11.50
CA GLU A 148 -9.27 -8.43 11.84
C GLU A 148 -10.01 -9.08 13.01
N GLU A 149 -10.29 -8.32 14.08
CA GLU A 149 -11.10 -8.79 15.22
C GLU A 149 -12.48 -9.28 14.78
N LEU A 150 -13.18 -8.49 13.97
CA LEU A 150 -14.51 -8.82 13.44
C LEU A 150 -14.47 -10.06 12.55
N ALA A 151 -13.47 -10.17 11.67
CA ALA A 151 -13.29 -11.32 10.80
C ALA A 151 -13.02 -12.60 11.59
N LYS A 152 -12.26 -12.52 12.68
CA LYS A 152 -12.02 -13.65 13.59
C LYS A 152 -13.30 -14.07 14.32
N ALA A 153 -13.98 -13.15 14.98
CA ALA A 153 -15.21 -13.45 15.71
C ALA A 153 -16.33 -13.98 14.80
N ALA A 154 -16.49 -13.40 13.61
CA ALA A 154 -17.47 -13.87 12.62
C ALA A 154 -17.15 -15.30 12.14
N ARG A 155 -15.87 -15.67 12.01
CA ARG A 155 -15.44 -17.04 11.69
C ARG A 155 -15.81 -18.02 12.80
N GLU A 156 -15.76 -17.57 14.05
CA GLU A 156 -16.14 -18.34 15.24
C GLU A 156 -17.67 -18.42 15.45
N GLY A 157 -18.46 -17.80 14.56
CA GLY A 157 -19.92 -17.89 14.55
C GLY A 157 -20.64 -16.70 15.18
N ASP A 158 -19.92 -15.64 15.55
CA ASP A 158 -20.53 -14.42 16.06
C ASP A 158 -21.31 -13.68 14.96
N ARG A 159 -22.63 -13.62 15.14
CA ARG A 159 -23.56 -13.00 14.18
C ARG A 159 -23.43 -11.48 14.17
N GLU A 160 -23.25 -10.84 15.32
CA GLU A 160 -23.11 -9.39 15.44
C GLU A 160 -21.80 -8.94 14.81
N ALA A 161 -20.71 -9.68 15.05
CA ALA A 161 -19.44 -9.43 14.38
C ALA A 161 -19.57 -9.57 12.85
N GLY A 162 -20.30 -10.58 12.38
CA GLY A 162 -20.59 -10.76 10.95
C GLY A 162 -21.44 -9.64 10.34
N GLU A 163 -22.37 -9.04 11.09
CA GLU A 163 -23.15 -7.88 10.68
C GLU A 163 -22.29 -6.61 10.61
N ALA A 164 -21.53 -6.32 11.66
CA ALA A 164 -20.58 -5.20 11.67
C ALA A 164 -19.54 -5.31 10.54
N LEU A 165 -19.08 -6.53 10.24
CA LEU A 165 -18.18 -6.77 9.11
C LEU A 165 -18.82 -6.46 7.75
N ARG A 166 -20.10 -6.83 7.56
CA ARG A 166 -20.86 -6.46 6.34
C ARG A 166 -21.01 -4.96 6.23
N GLU A 167 -21.34 -4.28 7.32
CA GLU A 167 -21.47 -2.82 7.34
C GLU A 167 -20.16 -2.11 6.99
N MET A 168 -19.03 -2.60 7.50
CA MET A 168 -17.70 -2.06 7.18
C MET A 168 -17.37 -2.19 5.68
N VAL A 169 -17.65 -3.36 5.09
CA VAL A 169 -17.45 -3.60 3.65
C VAL A 169 -18.38 -2.71 2.81
N ALA A 170 -19.66 -2.61 3.18
CA ALA A 170 -20.63 -1.76 2.50
C ALA A 170 -20.20 -0.29 2.55
N TYR A 171 -19.74 0.18 3.71
CA TYR A 171 -19.29 1.55 3.90
C TYR A 171 -18.07 1.88 3.03
N ASP A 172 -17.01 1.06 3.06
CA ASP A 172 -15.82 1.25 2.22
C ASP A 172 -16.18 1.31 0.73
N ARG A 173 -17.06 0.41 0.28
CA ARG A 173 -17.54 0.38 -1.10
C ARG A 173 -18.29 1.66 -1.48
N GLU A 174 -19.23 2.10 -0.65
CA GLU A 174 -20.04 3.29 -0.96
C GLU A 174 -19.19 4.56 -0.94
N VAL A 175 -18.24 4.70 0.00
CA VAL A 175 -17.30 5.83 0.00
C VAL A 175 -16.50 5.86 -1.30
N ARG A 176 -15.91 4.73 -1.70
CA ARG A 176 -15.13 4.62 -2.95
C ARG A 176 -15.95 4.87 -4.20
N ARG A 177 -17.26 4.57 -4.18
CA ARG A 177 -18.18 4.86 -5.30
C ARG A 177 -18.59 6.34 -5.34
N LEU A 178 -18.92 6.91 -4.18
CA LEU A 178 -19.53 8.23 -4.07
C LEU A 178 -18.50 9.36 -4.18
N VAL A 179 -17.29 9.19 -3.66
CA VAL A 179 -16.28 10.26 -3.64
C VAL A 179 -15.91 10.72 -5.06
N PRO A 180 -15.49 9.84 -6.00
CA PRO A 180 -15.27 10.25 -7.39
C PRO A 180 -16.53 10.84 -8.04
N GLY A 181 -17.68 10.19 -7.85
CA GLY A 181 -18.94 10.59 -8.48
C GLY A 181 -19.45 11.96 -8.04
N LYS A 182 -19.15 12.39 -6.81
CA LYS A 182 -19.59 13.68 -6.25
C LYS A 182 -18.57 14.80 -6.42
N THR A 183 -17.28 14.47 -6.51
CA THR A 183 -16.19 15.46 -6.51
C THR A 183 -15.49 15.61 -7.86
N GLY A 184 -15.67 14.66 -8.78
CA GLY A 184 -14.88 14.57 -10.01
C GLY A 184 -13.44 14.08 -9.79
N MET A 185 -13.10 13.65 -8.58
CA MET A 185 -11.79 13.09 -8.26
C MET A 185 -11.49 11.83 -9.08
N ASP A 186 -10.25 11.71 -9.55
CA ASP A 186 -9.77 10.51 -10.21
C ASP A 186 -9.87 9.28 -9.27
N PRO A 187 -10.59 8.21 -9.64
CA PRO A 187 -10.67 6.97 -8.87
C PRO A 187 -9.29 6.36 -8.53
N GLU A 188 -8.25 6.63 -9.31
CA GLU A 188 -6.89 6.15 -9.01
C GLU A 188 -6.33 6.76 -7.71
N MET A 189 -6.84 7.91 -7.25
CA MET A 189 -6.42 8.53 -6.00
C MET A 189 -6.95 7.81 -4.75
N LEU A 190 -7.95 6.94 -4.88
CA LEU A 190 -8.65 6.36 -3.75
C LEU A 190 -7.77 5.46 -2.88
N ASP A 191 -6.77 4.80 -3.46
CA ASP A 191 -5.84 3.96 -2.67
C ASP A 191 -4.83 4.80 -1.89
N PHE A 192 -4.51 6.01 -2.37
CA PHE A 192 -3.77 6.98 -1.59
C PHE A 192 -4.65 7.50 -0.45
N LEU A 193 -5.90 7.86 -0.71
CA LEU A 193 -6.76 8.45 0.33
C LEU A 193 -7.29 7.45 1.36
N PHE A 194 -7.73 6.26 0.94
CA PHE A 194 -8.46 5.29 1.76
C PHE A 194 -7.71 3.98 1.98
N GLY A 195 -6.46 3.91 1.51
CA GLY A 195 -5.64 2.70 1.53
C GLY A 195 -6.20 1.60 0.64
N ARG A 196 -5.81 0.35 0.90
CA ARG A 196 -6.34 -0.81 0.16
C ARG A 196 -7.83 -1.04 0.48
N PRO A 197 -8.67 -1.45 -0.48
CA PRO A 197 -10.07 -1.77 -0.22
C PRO A 197 -10.25 -2.80 0.89
N VAL A 198 -11.29 -2.68 1.72
CA VAL A 198 -11.55 -3.60 2.85
C VAL A 198 -11.65 -5.05 2.37
N ARG A 199 -12.27 -5.29 1.21
CA ARG A 199 -12.34 -6.62 0.57
C ARG A 199 -10.95 -7.22 0.25
N VAL A 200 -9.97 -6.38 -0.07
CA VAL A 200 -8.59 -6.81 -0.35
C VAL A 200 -7.89 -7.19 0.96
N LEU A 201 -8.11 -6.42 2.02
CA LEU A 201 -7.59 -6.75 3.36
C LEU A 201 -8.15 -8.08 3.87
N LEU A 202 -9.45 -8.30 3.72
CA LEU A 202 -10.11 -9.57 4.03
C LEU A 202 -9.56 -10.74 3.22
N GLY A 203 -9.23 -10.53 1.94
CA GLY A 203 -8.57 -11.54 1.11
C GLY A 203 -7.23 -12.01 1.73
N GLY A 204 -6.45 -11.09 2.30
CA GLY A 204 -5.22 -11.41 3.03
C GLY A 204 -5.45 -12.21 4.32
N MET A 205 -6.67 -12.18 4.88
CA MET A 205 -7.11 -12.98 6.02
C MET A 205 -7.81 -14.27 5.60
N HIS A 206 -7.73 -14.65 4.32
CA HIS A 206 -8.41 -15.80 3.74
C HIS A 206 -9.95 -15.70 3.81
N VAL A 207 -10.50 -14.48 3.72
CA VAL A 207 -11.95 -14.24 3.67
C VAL A 207 -12.30 -13.66 2.30
N ARG A 208 -13.02 -14.43 1.49
CA ARG A 208 -13.53 -13.93 0.19
C ARG A 208 -14.85 -13.21 0.41
N VAL A 209 -14.95 -12.03 -0.19
CA VAL A 209 -16.16 -11.20 -0.19
C VAL A 209 -16.87 -11.37 -1.54
N TYR A 210 -18.16 -11.68 -1.49
CA TYR A 210 -19.04 -11.74 -2.66
C TYR A 210 -20.11 -10.68 -2.52
N GLU A 211 -20.26 -9.87 -3.57
CA GLU A 211 -21.18 -8.75 -3.59
C GLU A 211 -22.18 -8.95 -4.75
N THR A 212 -23.47 -8.89 -4.46
CA THR A 212 -24.53 -9.00 -5.46
C THR A 212 -25.61 -7.98 -5.15
N GLY A 213 -25.58 -6.83 -5.85
CA GLY A 213 -26.34 -5.65 -5.45
C GLY A 213 -25.95 -5.20 -4.04
N ASP A 214 -26.94 -5.13 -3.15
CA ASP A 214 -26.73 -4.77 -1.74
C ASP A 214 -26.38 -5.97 -0.84
N ALA A 215 -26.46 -7.19 -1.37
CA ALA A 215 -26.12 -8.39 -0.60
C ALA A 215 -24.59 -8.57 -0.54
N ILE A 216 -24.06 -8.65 0.68
CA ILE A 216 -22.65 -8.99 0.96
C ILE A 216 -22.60 -10.35 1.66
N ARG A 217 -21.80 -11.27 1.10
CA ARG A 217 -21.58 -12.61 1.66
C ARG A 217 -20.08 -12.87 1.84
N PHE A 218 -19.75 -13.61 2.89
CA PHE A 218 -18.38 -14.00 3.21
C PHE A 218 -18.19 -15.51 3.03
N ASN A 219 -17.03 -15.89 2.49
CA ASN A 219 -16.53 -17.25 2.52
C ASN A 219 -15.20 -17.26 3.28
N PHE A 220 -15.21 -17.82 4.49
CA PHE A 220 -14.04 -17.97 5.33
C PHE A 220 -13.31 -19.24 4.90
N GLN A 221 -12.11 -19.07 4.33
CA GLN A 221 -11.26 -20.19 3.92
C GLN A 221 -10.35 -20.58 5.10
N GLY A 222 -10.23 -21.89 5.31
CA GLY A 222 -9.31 -22.52 6.27
C GLY A 222 -8.06 -23.04 5.58
#